data_AF-A0A973HZA4-F1
#
_entry.id   AF-A0A973HZA4-F1
#
_cell.length_a   1.000
_cell.length_b   1.000
_cell.length_c   1.000
_cell.angle_alpha   90.00
_cell.angle_beta   90.00
_cell.angle_gamma   90.00
#
_symmetry.space_group_name_H-M   'P 1'
#
loop_
_entity.id
_entity.type
_entity.pdbx_description
1 polymer ?
#
loop_
_entity_poly.entity_id
_entity_poly.type
_entity_poly.pdbx_seq_one_letter_code
_entity_poly.pdbx_strand_id
1 'polypeptide(L)' 'MGTVIFLVILSFVDYSTFFIVIAACAAVIFVAVQFLEEPEGHIAEVNEDGSVELIQLGSR' A
#
# COMPACT_ATOMS: atom_id res chain seq x y z
N MET A 1 -5.22 8.63 -11.75
CA MET A 1 -6.41 7.86 -12.15
C MET A 1 -7.35 7.51 -10.98
N GLY A 2 -6.98 7.67 -9.70
CA GLY A 2 -7.85 7.29 -8.57
C GLY A 2 -9.00 8.27 -8.30
N THR A 3 -8.80 9.57 -8.47
CA THR A 3 -9.77 10.61 -8.06
C THR A 3 -11.09 10.56 -8.83
N VAL A 4 -11.06 10.16 -10.11
CA VAL A 4 -12.25 10.06 -10.95
C VAL A 4 -13.23 8.98 -10.48
N ILE A 5 -12.72 7.88 -9.91
CA ILE A 5 -13.54 6.79 -9.37
C ILE A 5 -14.32 7.26 -8.14
N PHE A 6 -13.69 8.06 -7.27
CA PHE A 6 -14.37 8.65 -6.11
C PHE A 6 -15.47 9.65 -6.50
N LEU A 7 -15.27 10.43 -7.58
CA LEU A 7 -16.29 11.35 -8.09
C LEU A 7 -17.48 10.62 -8.74
N VAL A 8 -17.26 9.48 -9.40
CA VAL A 8 -18.35 8.64 -9.92
C VAL A 8 -19.19 8.11 -8.76
N ILE A 9 -18.57 7.60 -7.71
CA ILE A 9 -19.30 7.11 -6.53
C ILE A 9 -20.11 8.25 -5.90
N LEU A 10 -19.51 9.43 -5.69
CA LEU A 10 -20.22 10.61 -5.16
C LEU A 10 -21.44 11.01 -6.01
N SER A 11 -21.45 10.73 -7.32
CA SER A 11 -22.58 11.04 -8.20
C SER A 11 -23.77 10.07 -8.05
N PHE A 12 -23.58 8.91 -7.41
CA PHE A 12 -24.61 7.87 -7.26
C PHE A 12 -25.01 7.60 -5.80
N VAL A 13 -24.32 8.18 -4.82
CA VAL A 13 -24.62 7.99 -3.39
C VAL A 13 -24.60 9.30 -2.60
N ASP A 14 -25.43 9.36 -1.55
CA ASP A 14 -25.47 10.47 -0.60
C ASP A 14 -24.15 10.63 0.19
N TYR A 15 -23.91 11.84 0.70
CA TYR A 15 -22.69 12.19 1.44
C TYR A 15 -22.37 11.23 2.59
N SER A 16 -23.39 10.78 3.34
CA SER A 16 -23.19 9.82 4.44
C SER A 16 -22.61 8.49 3.94
N THR A 17 -23.13 7.97 2.83
CA THR A 17 -22.63 6.74 2.20
C THR A 17 -21.24 6.96 1.59
N PHE A 18 -20.95 8.13 1.04
CA PHE A 18 -19.62 8.47 0.53
C PHE A 18 -18.53 8.37 1.61
N PHE A 19 -18.78 8.91 2.81
CA PHE A 19 -17.83 8.78 3.93
C PHE A 19 -17.66 7.32 4.39
N ILE A 20 -18.72 6.51 4.36
CA ILE A 20 -18.63 5.07 4.67
C ILE A 20 -17.80 4.33 3.63
N VAL A 21 -17.92 4.66 2.34
CA VAL A 21 -17.09 4.05 1.28
C VAL A 21 -15.61 4.36 1.49
N ILE A 22 -15.26 5.59 1.84
CA ILE A 22 -13.88 5.96 2.18
C ILE A 22 -13.40 5.16 3.39
N ALA A 23 -14.21 5.06 4.44
CA ALA A 23 -13.88 4.29 5.64
C ALA A 23 -13.68 2.80 5.33
N ALA A 24 -14.52 2.22 4.47
CA ALA A 24 -14.38 0.83 4.01
C ALA A 24 -13.09 0.64 3.21
N CYS A 25 -12.76 1.55 2.29
CA CYS A 25 -11.51 1.50 1.53
C CYS A 25 -10.28 1.58 2.44
N ALA A 26 -10.31 2.48 3.44
CA ALA A 26 -9.26 2.60 4.44
C ALA A 26 -9.15 1.35 5.31
N ALA A 27 -10.27 0.76 5.73
CA ALA A 27 -10.28 -0.49 6.50
C ALA A 27 -9.70 -1.66 5.70
N VAL A 28 -10.03 -1.77 4.41
CA VAL A 28 -9.46 -2.80 3.52
C VAL A 28 -7.95 -2.63 3.36
N ILE A 29 -7.46 -1.39 3.14
CA ILE A 29 -6.02 -1.12 3.05
C ILE A 29 -5.33 -1.42 4.38
N PHE A 30 -5.93 -1.01 5.50
CA PHE A 30 -5.41 -1.28 6.83
C PHE A 30 -5.26 -2.79 7.07
N VAL A 31 -6.29 -3.57 6.76
CA VAL A 31 -6.24 -5.03 6.84
C VAL A 31 -5.19 -5.58 5.87
N ALA A 32 -5.13 -5.10 4.64
CA ALA A 32 -4.13 -5.55 3.66
C ALA A 32 -2.70 -5.31 4.17
N VAL A 33 -2.42 -4.14 4.74
CA VAL A 33 -1.10 -3.79 5.32
C VAL A 33 -0.73 -4.69 6.49
N GLN A 34 -1.69 -5.14 7.31
CA GLN A 34 -1.39 -6.12 8.37
C GLN A 34 -0.91 -7.48 7.81
N PHE A 35 -1.22 -7.80 6.55
CA PHE A 35 -0.73 -9.00 5.86
C PHE A 35 0.45 -8.72 4.92
N LEU A 36 0.84 -7.45 4.74
CA LEU A 36 2.14 -7.15 4.15
C LEU A 36 3.19 -7.48 5.21
N GLU A 37 3.75 -8.68 5.12
CA GLU A 37 5.04 -8.97 5.73
C GLU A 37 6.02 -7.91 5.19
N GLU A 38 6.70 -7.21 6.10
CA GLU A 38 7.78 -6.29 5.70
C GLU A 38 8.68 -7.06 4.73
N PRO A 39 8.91 -6.57 3.49
CA PRO A 39 9.84 -7.22 2.58
C PRO A 39 11.20 -7.15 3.25
N GLU A 40 11.57 -8.21 3.98
CA GLU A 40 12.85 -8.34 4.64
C GLU A 40 13.94 -8.09 3.58
N GLY A 41 14.64 -6.97 3.70
CA GLY A 41 16.00 -6.80 3.20
C GLY A 41 16.28 -7.19 1.75
N HIS A 42 15.54 -6.67 0.77
CA HIS A 42 15.97 -6.76 -0.63
C HIS A 42 16.11 -5.36 -1.27
N ILE A 43 16.96 -4.51 -0.68
CA ILE A 43 17.80 -3.69 -1.54
C ILE A 43 18.79 -4.65 -2.22
N ALA A 44 18.37 -5.25 -3.34
CA ALA A 44 19.28 -5.96 -4.21
C ALA A 44 20.18 -4.90 -4.87
N GLU A 45 21.19 -4.44 -4.14
CA GLU A 45 22.25 -3.63 -4.73
C GLU A 45 23.03 -4.56 -5.65
N VAL A 46 22.75 -4.47 -6.94
CA VAL A 46 23.47 -5.20 -7.98
C VAL A 46 24.79 -4.47 -8.15
N ASN A 47 25.86 -5.02 -7.58
CA ASN A 47 27.21 -4.52 -7.81
C ASN A 47 27.56 -4.62 -9.31
N GLU A 48 28.48 -3.81 -9.83
CA GLU A 48 28.91 -3.81 -11.25
C GLU A 48 29.46 -5.17 -11.75
N ASP A 49 29.69 -6.12 -10.84
CA ASP A 49 30.11 -7.52 -11.09
C ASP A 49 28.94 -8.54 -11.07
N GLY A 50 27.70 -8.10 -10.86
CA GLY A 50 26.49 -8.94 -10.91
C GLY A 50 26.19 -9.77 -9.65
N SER A 51 26.97 -9.62 -8.58
CA SER A 51 26.70 -10.22 -7.26
C SER A 51 25.64 -9.44 -6.48
N VAL A 52 24.66 -10.14 -5.91
CA VAL A 52 23.60 -9.59 -5.04
C VAL A 52 23.97 -9.82 -3.57
N GLU A 53 24.27 -8.75 -2.84
CA GLU A 53 24.46 -8.80 -1.39
C GLU A 53 23.18 -8.38 -0.66
N LEU A 54 22.67 -9.25 0.21
CA LEU A 54 21.50 -8.97 1.06
C LEU A 54 21.99 -8.36 2.38
N ILE A 55 21.99 -7.03 2.49
CA ILE A 55 22.37 -6.34 3.74
C ILE A 55 21.19 -6.42 4.72
N GLN A 56 21.24 -7.36 5.66
CA GLN A 56 20.35 -7.39 6.84
C GLN A 56 20.71 -6.21 7.76
N LEU A 57 19.90 -5.15 7.75
CA LEU A 57 19.99 -4.07 8.73
C LEU A 57 19.44 -4.55 10.08
N GLY A 58 20.27 -5.28 10.83
CA GLY A 58 20.00 -5.73 12.18
C GLY A 58 20.59 -4.79 13.24
N SER A 59 19.70 -4.29 14.11
CA SER A 59 19.89 -4.14 15.57
C SER A 59 20.97 -3.17 16.10
N ARG A 60 20.51 -2.01 16.57
CA ARG A 60 20.94 -1.45 17.88
C ARG A 60 19.77 -0.82 18.61
#